data_AF-A0A5J4P573-F1
#
_entry.id   AF-A0A5J4P573-F1
#
_cell.length_a   1.000
_cell.length_b   1.000
_cell.length_c   1.000
_cell.angle_alpha   90.00
_cell.angle_beta   90.00
_cell.angle_gamma   90.00
#
_symmetry.space_group_name_H-M   'P 1'
#
loop_
_entity.id
_entity.type
_entity.pdbx_description
1 polymer ?
#
loop_
_entity_poly.entity_id
_entity_poly.type
_entity_poly.pdbx_seq_one_letter_code
_entity_poly.pdbx_strand_id
1 'polypeptide(L)'
;MFTSRPFSLSRRYSISNVKAEHSDYPILAIESAILMESGFTQEVDVILLVYASEELRLKCVMKRDSSSCELIVKRIRSQICDEEKMKLADYIIINDNETPLIPQVESILNP
;
A
#
# COMPACT_ATOMS: atom_id res chain seq x y z
N MET A 1 -8.14 -12.48 -0.68
CA MET A 1 -7.01 -13.27 -1.21
C MET A 1 -5.86 -12.30 -1.50
N PHE A 2 -4.73 -12.40 -0.82
CA PHE A 2 -3.55 -11.56 -1.09
C PHE A 2 -2.72 -12.21 -2.20
N THR A 3 -2.63 -11.58 -3.37
CA THR A 3 -1.78 -12.10 -4.46
C THR A 3 -0.52 -11.24 -4.57
N SER A 4 0.57 -11.70 -3.94
CA SER A 4 1.90 -11.11 -4.08
C SER A 4 2.60 -11.67 -5.32
N ARG A 5 2.32 -11.11 -6.51
CA ARG A 5 3.13 -11.35 -7.71
C ARG A 5 3.76 -10.05 -8.22
N PRO A 6 5.01 -10.08 -8.72
CA PRO A 6 5.69 -8.89 -9.21
C PRO A 6 4.91 -8.28 -10.38
N PHE A 7 4.62 -6.98 -10.26
CA PHE A 7 3.92 -6.20 -11.28
C PHE A 7 4.84 -5.91 -12.47
N SER A 8 5.12 -6.92 -13.30
CA SER A 8 5.81 -6.73 -14.58
C SER A 8 4.81 -6.23 -15.62
N LEU A 9 5.13 -5.11 -16.29
CA LEU A 9 4.36 -4.41 -17.32
C LEU A 9 3.88 -5.26 -18.53
N SER A 10 4.15 -6.57 -18.57
CA SER A 10 3.89 -7.48 -19.69
C SER A 10 2.56 -8.24 -19.62
N ARG A 11 1.76 -8.07 -18.56
CA ARG A 11 0.35 -8.49 -18.54
C ARG A 11 -0.45 -7.38 -17.90
N ARG A 12 -1.23 -6.65 -18.70
CA ARG A 12 -2.42 -5.96 -18.18
C ARG A 12 -3.39 -7.05 -17.69
N TYR A 13 -3.17 -7.56 -16.48
CA TYR A 13 -4.27 -8.12 -15.71
C TYR A 13 -5.21 -6.94 -15.48
N SER A 14 -6.24 -6.84 -16.32
CA SER A 14 -7.26 -5.83 -16.11
C SER A 14 -7.88 -6.09 -14.75
N ILE A 15 -7.92 -5.08 -13.88
CA ILE A 15 -8.56 -5.18 -12.56
C ILE A 15 -10.02 -5.66 -12.74
N SER A 16 -10.65 -5.31 -13.87
CA SER A 16 -11.98 -5.81 -14.27
C SER A 16 -12.05 -7.34 -14.37
N ASN A 17 -11.02 -8.00 -14.91
CA ASN A 17 -11.01 -9.46 -15.04
C ASN A 17 -10.87 -10.14 -13.67
N VAL A 18 -10.01 -9.57 -12.80
CA VAL A 18 -9.82 -10.07 -11.43
C VAL A 18 -11.10 -9.89 -10.62
N LYS A 19 -11.81 -8.76 -10.78
CA LYS A 19 -13.14 -8.52 -10.19
C LYS A 19 -14.16 -9.59 -10.63
N ALA A 20 -14.17 -9.96 -11.92
CA ALA A 20 -15.09 -10.98 -12.42
C ALA A 20 -14.76 -12.39 -11.90
N GLU A 21 -13.48 -12.79 -11.92
CA GLU A 21 -13.02 -14.10 -11.46
C GLU A 21 -13.19 -14.32 -9.95
N HIS A 22 -13.25 -13.25 -9.16
CA HIS A 22 -13.37 -13.28 -7.70
C HIS A 22 -14.64 -12.58 -7.19
N SER A 23 -15.72 -12.63 -7.96
CA SER A 23 -17.01 -12.01 -7.61
C SER A 23 -17.66 -12.59 -6.35
N ASP A 24 -17.22 -13.77 -5.89
CA ASP A 24 -17.67 -14.39 -4.63
C ASP A 24 -17.11 -13.70 -3.37
N TYR A 25 -16.10 -12.83 -3.51
CA TYR A 25 -15.50 -12.11 -2.39
C TYR A 25 -16.04 -10.68 -2.31
N PRO A 26 -16.51 -10.24 -1.12
CA PRO A 26 -17.04 -8.88 -0.96
C PRO A 26 -15.95 -7.80 -1.08
N ILE A 27 -14.69 -8.16 -0.84
CA ILE A 27 -13.55 -7.23 -0.84
C ILE A 27 -12.37 -7.89 -1.56
N LEU A 28 -11.80 -7.15 -2.51
CA LEU A 28 -10.53 -7.46 -3.16
C LEU A 28 -9.52 -6.37 -2.82
N ALA A 29 -8.34 -6.78 -2.35
CA ALA A 29 -7.27 -5.87 -1.96
C ALA A 29 -6.05 -6.07 -2.87
N ILE A 30 -5.44 -4.96 -3.29
CA ILE A 30 -4.20 -4.95 -4.08
C ILE A 30 -3.14 -4.21 -3.27
N GLU A 31 -1.99 -4.85 -3.09
CA GLU A 31 -0.83 -4.22 -2.45
C GLU A 31 0.07 -3.57 -3.52
N SER A 32 0.30 -2.27 -3.40
CA SER A 32 1.25 -1.56 -4.27
C SER A 32 1.87 -0.37 -3.56
N ALA A 33 3.20 -0.30 -3.56
CA ALA A 33 3.97 0.79 -2.97
C ALA A 33 3.99 2.07 -3.84
N ILE A 34 3.51 1.97 -5.09
CA ILE A 34 3.48 3.08 -6.06
C ILE A 34 2.09 3.26 -6.69
N LEU A 35 1.02 2.81 -6.01
CA LEU A 35 -0.35 2.80 -6.55
C LEU A 35 -0.77 4.19 -7.06
N MET A 36 -0.45 5.22 -6.28
CA MET A 36 -0.82 6.60 -6.56
C MET A 36 -0.02 7.17 -7.74
N GLU A 37 1.29 6.96 -7.74
CA GLU A 37 2.22 7.46 -8.76
C GLU A 37 2.06 6.77 -10.11
N SER A 38 1.56 5.53 -10.10
CA SER A 38 1.32 4.74 -11.31
C SER A 38 -0.04 5.00 -11.97
N GLY A 39 -0.88 5.87 -11.39
CA GLY A 39 -2.19 6.25 -11.93
C GLY A 39 -3.29 5.21 -11.72
N PHE A 40 -3.07 4.21 -10.87
CA PHE A 40 -4.05 3.16 -10.58
C PHE A 40 -5.12 3.57 -9.57
N THR A 41 -5.09 4.81 -9.09
CA THR A 41 -6.12 5.35 -8.18
C THR A 41 -7.52 5.30 -8.77
N GLN A 42 -7.65 5.40 -10.10
CA GLN A 42 -8.93 5.34 -10.80
C GLN A 42 -9.47 3.92 -10.99
N GLU A 43 -8.64 2.90 -10.74
CA GLU A 43 -8.99 1.49 -10.95
C GLU A 43 -9.49 0.80 -9.67
N VAL A 44 -9.45 1.52 -8.54
CA VAL A 44 -9.85 1.03 -7.22
C VAL A 44 -10.97 1.90 -6.65
N ASP A 45 -11.85 1.28 -5.87
CA ASP A 45 -12.99 1.96 -5.26
C ASP A 45 -12.60 2.67 -3.94
N VAL A 46 -11.55 2.18 -3.28
CA VAL A 46 -11.06 2.65 -1.99
C VAL A 46 -9.54 2.59 -1.95
N ILE A 47 -8.90 3.63 -1.41
CA ILE A 47 -7.47 3.74 -1.18
C ILE A 47 -7.19 3.70 0.33
N LEU A 48 -6.49 2.65 0.75
CA LEU A 48 -6.01 2.45 2.12
C LEU A 48 -4.50 2.77 2.20
N LEU A 49 -4.14 3.77 2.97
CA LEU A 49 -2.73 4.11 3.24
C LEU A 49 -2.28 3.53 4.59
N VAL A 50 -1.22 2.74 4.59
CA VAL A 50 -0.51 2.38 5.82
C VAL A 50 0.63 3.38 6.03
N TYR A 51 0.49 4.24 7.03
CA TYR A 51 1.44 5.30 7.34
C TYR A 51 2.35 4.92 8.51
N ALA A 52 3.64 5.23 8.35
CA ALA A 52 4.65 5.20 9.40
C ALA A 52 5.64 6.34 9.14
N SER A 53 6.19 6.93 10.21
CA SER A 53 7.17 8.01 10.06
C SER A 53 8.38 7.56 9.24
N GLU A 54 9.03 8.50 8.53
CA GLU A 54 10.23 8.20 7.74
C GLU A 54 11.30 7.51 8.58
N GLU A 55 11.51 7.96 9.82
CA GLU A 55 12.46 7.35 10.75
C GLU A 55 12.13 5.88 11.06
N LEU A 56 10.86 5.58 11.34
CA LEU A 56 10.42 4.20 11.59
C LEU A 56 10.56 3.32 10.35
N ARG A 57 10.19 3.85 9.17
CA ARG A 57 10.37 3.13 7.89
C ARG A 57 11.85 2.81 7.65
N LEU A 58 12.75 3.77 7.84
CA LEU A 58 14.19 3.58 7.72
C LEU A 58 14.70 2.50 8.68
N LYS A 59 14.33 2.58 9.97
CA LYS A 59 14.69 1.56 10.97
C LYS A 59 14.22 0.16 10.58
N CYS A 60 12.99 0.04 10.08
CA CYS A 60 12.42 -1.25 9.66
C CYS A 60 13.15 -1.83 8.44
N VAL A 61 13.42 -1.00 7.42
CA VAL A 61 14.12 -1.47 6.22
C VAL A 61 15.58 -1.83 6.55
N MET A 62 16.28 -1.04 7.38
CA MET A 62 17.64 -1.37 7.82
C MET A 62 17.73 -2.68 8.60
N LYS A 63 16.69 -3.04 9.38
CA LYS A 63 16.65 -4.33 10.10
C LYS A 63 16.36 -5.51 9.18
N ARG A 64 15.61 -5.29 8.10
CA ARG A 64 15.11 -6.36 7.21
C ARG A 64 16.01 -6.59 6.00
N ASP A 65 16.44 -5.51 5.36
CA ASP A 65 17.23 -5.53 4.12
C ASP A 65 18.69 -5.19 4.42
N SER A 66 19.62 -5.97 3.87
CA SER A 66 21.07 -5.69 3.90
C SER A 66 21.49 -4.59 2.89
N SER A 67 20.54 -3.81 2.39
CA SER A 67 20.78 -2.71 1.45
C SER A 67 21.39 -1.48 2.16
N SER A 68 22.18 -0.70 1.44
CA SER A 68 22.75 0.53 2.00
C SER A 68 21.67 1.56 2.34
N CYS A 69 21.86 2.30 3.43
CA CYS A 69 20.95 3.37 3.87
C CYS A 69 20.62 4.36 2.74
N GLU A 70 21.61 4.70 1.91
CA GLU A 70 21.44 5.61 0.77
C GLU A 70 20.43 5.10 -0.27
N LEU A 71 20.44 3.80 -0.59
CA LEU A 71 19.48 3.21 -1.54
C LEU A 71 18.06 3.23 -0.97
N ILE A 72 17.93 2.99 0.34
CA ILE A 72 16.65 3.01 1.05
C ILE A 72 16.08 4.43 1.03
N VAL A 73 16.88 5.43 1.41
CA VAL A 73 16.49 6.84 1.40
C VAL A 73 16.09 7.29 -0.01
N LYS A 74 16.85 6.90 -1.04
CA LYS A 74 16.49 7.19 -2.44
C LYS A 74 15.12 6.62 -2.81
N ARG A 75 14.82 5.38 -2.39
CA ARG A 75 13.53 4.73 -2.65
C ARG A 75 12.36 5.41 -1.93
N ILE A 76 12.57 5.85 -0.70
CA ILE A 76 11.56 6.59 0.06
C ILE A 76 11.28 7.93 -0.62
N ARG A 77 12.34 8.66 -1.00
CA ARG A 77 12.25 9.98 -1.63
C ARG A 77 11.77 9.97 -3.08
N SER A 78 11.82 8.83 -3.76
CA SER A 78 11.29 8.69 -5.13
C SER A 78 9.76 8.56 -5.17
N GLN A 79 9.11 8.36 -4.02
CA GLN A 79 7.66 8.31 -3.90
C GLN A 79 7.10 9.72 -3.68
N ILE A 80 5.81 9.91 -3.92
CA ILE A 80 5.14 11.17 -3.56
C ILE A 80 5.21 11.38 -2.05
N CYS A 81 5.20 12.66 -1.62
CA CYS A 81 5.36 13.01 -0.22
C CYS A 81 4.15 12.53 0.60
N ASP A 82 4.36 12.34 1.90
CA ASP A 82 3.35 11.74 2.76
C ASP A 82 2.09 12.60 2.85
N GLU A 83 2.21 13.94 2.78
CA GLU A 83 1.06 14.85 2.77
C GLU A 83 0.15 14.67 1.55
N GLU A 84 0.74 14.39 0.37
CA GLU A 84 -0.03 14.10 -0.83
C GLU A 84 -0.71 12.73 -0.74
N LYS A 85 -0.02 11.71 -0.21
CA LYS A 85 -0.62 10.39 0.02
C LYS A 85 -1.83 10.46 0.94
N MET A 86 -1.71 11.23 2.03
CA MET A 86 -2.80 11.39 2.99
C MET A 86 -4.02 12.08 2.38
N LYS A 87 -3.84 13.01 1.43
CA LYS A 87 -4.95 13.66 0.71
C LYS A 87 -5.66 12.73 -0.27
N LEU A 88 -4.95 11.74 -0.81
CA LEU A 88 -5.47 10.78 -1.78
C LEU A 88 -6.06 9.52 -1.15
N ALA A 89 -5.82 9.30 0.15
CA ALA A 89 -6.29 8.11 0.85
C ALA A 89 -7.69 8.32 1.44
N ASP A 90 -8.56 7.34 1.27
CA ASP A 90 -9.87 7.30 1.92
C ASP A 90 -9.73 6.89 3.39
N TYR A 91 -8.79 6.00 3.68
CA TYR A 91 -8.49 5.51 5.02
C TYR A 91 -6.99 5.51 5.28
N ILE A 92 -6.61 5.80 6.53
CA ILE A 92 -5.23 5.80 6.98
C ILE A 92 -5.10 4.87 8.19
N ILE A 93 -4.21 3.88 8.08
CA ILE A 93 -3.77 3.04 9.18
C ILE A 93 -2.45 3.61 9.70
N ILE A 94 -2.37 3.85 11.00
CA ILE A 94 -1.15 4.31 11.68
C ILE A 94 -0.38 3.09 12.18
N ASN A 95 0.86 2.96 11.70
CA ASN A 95 1.82 1.92 12.07
C ASN A 95 3.04 2.55 12.76
N ASP A 96 2.85 2.96 14.01
CA ASP A 96 3.82 3.68 14.85
C ASP A 96 4.47 2.81 15.93
N ASN A 97 4.08 1.53 16.05
CA ASN A 97 4.39 0.59 17.14
C ASN A 97 3.71 0.89 18.48
N GLU A 98 2.82 1.87 18.55
CA GLU A 98 2.04 2.22 19.74
C GLU A 98 0.57 1.86 19.55
N THR A 99 0.04 2.19 18.38
CA THR A 99 -1.36 1.96 18.02
C THR A 99 -1.55 0.53 17.50
N PRO A 100 -2.47 -0.26 18.08
CA PRO A 100 -2.77 -1.60 17.58
C PRO A 100 -3.29 -1.58 16.14
N LEU A 101 -2.72 -2.41 15.26
CA LEU A 101 -3.10 -2.45 13.85
C LEU A 101 -4.40 -3.20 13.59
N ILE A 102 -4.64 -4.32 14.29
CA ILE A 102 -5.81 -5.17 14.05
C ILE A 102 -7.13 -4.40 14.23
N PRO A 103 -7.34 -3.63 15.32
CA PRO A 103 -8.57 -2.86 15.49
C PRO A 103 -8.80 -1.80 14.40
N GLN A 104 -7.72 -1.20 13.88
CA GLN A 104 -7.81 -0.23 12.78
C GLN A 104 -8.24 -0.90 11.47
N VAL A 105 -7.77 -2.13 11.21
CA VAL A 105 -8.18 -2.90 10.03
C VAL A 105 -9.65 -3.36 10.16
N GLU A 106 -10.04 -3.84 11.34
CA GLU A 106 -11.40 -4.33 11.58
C GLU A 106 -12.45 -3.23 11.39
N SER A 107 -12.19 -2.00 11.83
CA SER A 107 -13.12 -0.87 11.65
C SER A 107 -13.30 -0.46 10.19
N ILE A 108 -12.34 -0.76 9.32
CA ILE A 108 -12.40 -0.44 7.89
C ILE A 108 -13.11 -1.56 7.11
N LEU A 109 -12.90 -2.82 7.50
CA LEU A 109 -13.49 -3.98 6.81
C LEU A 109 -14.94 -4.24 7.22
N ASN A 110 -15.34 -3.82 8.43
CA ASN A 110 -16.69 -4.01 8.97
C ASN A 110 -17.25 -2.66 9.48
N PRO A 111 -17.60 -1.73 8.58
CA PRO A 111 -18.11 -0.41 8.94
C PRO A 111 -19.49 -0.45 9.63
#